data_AF-A0A0G1YES4-F1
#
_entry.id   AF-A0A0G1YES4-F1
#
_cell.length_a   1.000
_cell.length_b   1.000
_cell.length_c   1.000
_cell.angle_alpha   90.00
_cell.angle_beta   90.00
_cell.angle_gamma   90.00
#
_symmetry.space_group_name_H-M   'P 1'
#
loop_
_entity.id
_entity.type
_entity.pdbx_description
1 polymer ?
#
loop_
_entity_poly.entity_id
_entity_poly.type
_entity_poly.pdbx_seq_one_letter_code
_entity_poly.pdbx_strand_id
1 'polypeptide(L)'
;VYFLWAFSIARSIHIEMPLLPLAACFVLTAICSMLPIAPSGLGTRDVALLTLLAPFGVQPEEAVALAMLMFASIVLSCPLGGYYWLTAKHRSNPKIQHENLLEKNAPFNS
;
A
#
# COMPACT_ATOMS: atom_id res chain seq x y z
N VAL A 1 -0.90 -5.48 13.45
CA VAL A 1 0.12 -4.74 12.66
C VAL A 1 -0.43 -3.43 12.11
N TYR A 2 -1.52 -3.44 11.33
CA TYR A 2 -2.11 -2.21 10.75
C TYR A 2 -2.38 -1.09 11.78
N PHE A 3 -3.13 -1.39 12.85
CA PHE A 3 -3.45 -0.38 13.86
C PHE A 3 -2.22 0.16 14.59
N LEU A 4 -1.22 -0.68 14.86
CA LEU A 4 0.04 -0.25 15.48
C LEU A 4 0.79 0.75 14.59
N TRP A 5 0.87 0.47 13.29
CA TRP A 5 1.46 1.38 12.30
C TRP A 5 0.67 2.69 12.21
N ALA A 6 -0.66 2.62 12.10
CA ALA A 6 -1.52 3.78 11.98
C ALA A 6 -1.47 4.68 13.23
N PHE A 7 -1.45 4.08 14.43
CA PHE A 7 -1.29 4.82 15.69
C PHE A 7 0.10 5.44 15.81
N SER A 8 1.16 4.75 15.40
CA SER A 8 2.52 5.29 15.42
C SER A 8 2.62 6.54 14.54
N ILE A 9 2.03 6.51 13.34
CA ILE A 9 1.97 7.67 12.45
C ILE A 9 1.15 8.80 13.08
N ALA A 10 -0.06 8.53 13.60
CA ALA A 10 -0.90 9.56 14.20
C ALA A 10 -0.19 10.27 15.37
N ARG A 11 0.54 9.52 16.21
CA ARG A 11 1.33 10.10 17.30
C ARG A 11 2.53 10.90 16.83
N SER A 12 3.12 10.58 15.67
CA SER A 12 4.22 11.36 15.08
C SER A 12 3.81 12.77 14.64
N ILE A 13 2.52 13.00 14.41
CA ILE A 13 1.93 14.29 14.00
C ILE A 13 1.11 14.88 15.16
N HIS A 14 1.45 14.52 16.40
CA HIS A 14 0.84 15.09 17.61
C HIS A 14 -0.70 14.94 17.72
N ILE A 15 -1.31 13.95 17.05
CA ILE A 15 -2.74 13.67 17.22
C ILE A 15 -2.96 12.96 18.55
N GLU A 16 -3.33 13.72 19.58
CA GLU A 16 -3.53 13.25 20.96
C GLU A 16 -4.93 12.68 21.24
N MET A 17 -5.47 11.93 20.28
CA MET A 17 -6.79 11.31 20.44
C MET A 17 -6.75 10.00 21.26
N PRO A 18 -7.86 9.63 21.94
CA PRO A 18 -7.99 8.31 22.52
C PRO A 18 -7.92 7.24 21.43
N LEU A 19 -7.33 6.07 21.76
CA LEU A 19 -7.06 5.03 20.76
C LEU A 19 -8.32 4.46 20.10
N LEU A 20 -9.43 4.37 20.83
CA LEU A 20 -10.68 3.80 20.36
C LEU A 20 -11.36 4.65 19.25
N PRO A 21 -11.64 5.95 19.44
CA PRO A 21 -12.19 6.79 18.37
C PRO A 21 -11.22 6.92 17.18
N LEU A 22 -9.92 6.94 17.42
CA LEU A 22 -8.92 6.96 16.34
C LEU A 22 -8.96 5.67 15.49
N ALA A 23 -9.08 4.50 16.14
CA ALA A 23 -9.28 3.24 15.42
C ALA A 23 -10.58 3.24 14.60
N ALA A 24 -11.68 3.75 15.17
CA ALA A 24 -12.94 3.86 14.46
C ALA A 24 -12.83 4.76 13.22
N CYS A 25 -12.16 5.90 13.34
CA CYS A 25 -11.89 6.79 12.21
C CYS A 25 -11.12 6.07 11.09
N PHE A 26 -10.09 5.29 11.44
CA PHE A 26 -9.33 4.52 10.44
C PHE A 26 -10.16 3.43 9.76
N VAL A 27 -11.00 2.72 10.50
CA VAL A 27 -11.89 1.70 9.93
C VAL A 27 -12.89 2.33 8.97
N LEU A 28 -13.54 3.42 9.38
CA LEU A 28 -14.49 4.15 8.54
C LEU A 28 -13.80 4.71 7.29
N THR A 29 -12.61 5.29 7.45
CA THR A 29 -11.78 5.77 6.33
C THR A 29 -11.44 4.63 5.36
N ALA A 30 -11.11 3.44 5.86
CA ALA A 30 -10.80 2.28 5.03
C ALA A 30 -12.03 1.82 4.25
N ILE A 31 -13.21 1.79 4.88
CA ILE A 31 -14.49 1.50 4.22
C ILE A 31 -14.77 2.55 3.13
N CYS A 32 -14.63 3.84 3.45
CA CYS A 32 -14.80 4.93 2.48
C CYS A 32 -13.83 4.83 1.30
N SER A 33 -12.60 4.40 1.54
CA SER A 33 -11.58 4.21 0.51
C SER A 33 -11.88 3.04 -0.43
N MET A 34 -12.70 2.08 0.00
CA MET A 34 -13.18 1.00 -0.88
C MET A 34 -14.31 1.46 -1.80
N LEU A 35 -14.96 2.60 -1.53
CA LEU A 35 -15.89 3.15 -2.52
C LEU A 35 -15.07 3.69 -3.70
N PRO A 36 -15.33 3.24 -4.95
CA PRO A 36 -14.62 3.68 -6.14
C PRO A 36 -15.15 5.05 -6.62
N ILE A 37 -15.21 6.04 -5.73
CA ILE A 37 -15.78 7.37 -6.03
C ILE A 37 -14.76 8.29 -6.72
N ALA A 38 -13.45 8.05 -6.52
CA ALA A 38 -12.36 8.87 -7.08
C ALA A 38 -11.23 7.99 -7.68
N PRO A 39 -10.58 8.42 -8.78
CA PRO A 39 -9.48 7.68 -9.38
C PRO A 39 -8.34 7.50 -8.36
N SER A 40 -7.98 6.25 -8.08
CA SER A 40 -6.97 5.84 -7.09
C SER A 40 -7.28 6.12 -5.60
N GLY A 41 -8.50 6.53 -5.24
CA GLY A 41 -8.84 6.88 -3.85
C GLY A 41 -8.15 8.14 -3.32
N LEU A 42 -7.40 8.85 -4.19
CA LEU A 42 -6.82 10.17 -3.94
C LEU A 42 -7.98 11.17 -3.82
N GLY A 43 -8.14 11.77 -2.64
CA GLY A 43 -9.25 12.66 -2.32
C GLY A 43 -10.32 12.03 -1.43
N THR A 44 -10.80 10.81 -1.71
CA THR A 44 -11.85 10.19 -0.87
C THR A 44 -11.32 9.85 0.53
N ARG A 45 -10.10 9.31 0.61
CA ARG A 45 -9.47 8.96 1.88
C ARG A 45 -9.08 10.19 2.69
N ASP A 46 -8.54 11.21 2.03
CA ASP A 46 -8.11 12.46 2.67
C ASP A 46 -9.33 13.22 3.21
N VAL A 47 -10.40 13.32 2.42
CA VAL A 47 -11.66 13.94 2.87
C VAL A 47 -12.32 13.12 3.97
N ALA A 48 -12.31 11.78 3.90
CA ALA A 48 -12.82 10.93 4.97
C ALA A 48 -12.06 11.17 6.29
N LEU A 49 -10.73 11.26 6.26
CA LEU A 49 -9.94 11.58 7.45
C LEU A 49 -10.24 12.98 7.98
N LEU A 50 -10.29 14.00 7.12
CA LEU A 50 -10.65 15.36 7.54
C LEU A 50 -12.02 15.39 8.21
N THR A 51 -13.02 14.78 7.58
CA THR A 51 -14.41 14.80 8.07
C THR A 51 -14.60 14.00 9.35
N LEU A 52 -13.93 12.85 9.49
CA LEU A 52 -14.02 11.99 10.67
C LEU A 52 -13.21 12.53 11.86
N LEU A 53 -12.09 13.22 11.60
CA LEU A 53 -11.23 13.79 12.64
C LEU A 53 -11.66 15.20 13.08
N ALA A 54 -12.36 15.96 12.22
CA ALA A 54 -12.91 17.28 12.55
C ALA A 54 -13.68 17.35 13.88
N PRO A 55 -14.61 16.44 14.22
CA PRO A 55 -15.33 16.50 15.50
C PRO A 55 -14.43 16.29 16.74
N PHE A 56 -13.20 15.79 16.55
CA PHE A 56 -12.22 15.61 17.62
C PHE A 56 -11.26 16.79 17.75
N GLY A 57 -11.49 17.89 17.02
CA GLY A 57 -10.68 19.11 17.10
C GLY A 57 -9.34 19.02 16.36
N VAL A 58 -9.14 17.99 15.55
CA VAL A 58 -7.93 17.84 14.73
C VAL A 58 -7.96 18.86 13.60
N GLN A 59 -6.85 19.56 13.41
CA GLN A 59 -6.78 20.58 12.37
C GLN A 59 -6.72 19.94 10.98
N PRO A 60 -7.28 20.57 9.93
CA PRO A 60 -7.22 20.07 8.56
C PRO A 60 -5.79 19.74 8.11
N GLU A 61 -4.83 20.56 8.50
CA GLU A 61 -3.41 20.42 8.19
C GLU A 61 -2.84 19.11 8.76
N GLU A 62 -3.20 18.76 9.99
CA GLU A 62 -2.78 17.51 10.66
C GLU A 62 -3.42 16.28 10.00
N ALA A 63 -4.70 16.39 9.61
CA ALA A 63 -5.41 15.31 8.91
C ALA A 63 -4.83 15.04 7.52
N VAL A 64 -4.48 16.08 6.76
CA VAL A 64 -3.78 15.94 5.46
C VAL A 64 -2.39 15.35 5.67
N ALA A 65 -1.64 15.84 6.66
CA ALA A 65 -0.31 15.32 6.97
C ALA A 65 -0.36 13.82 7.32
N LEU A 66 -1.34 13.41 8.12
CA LEU A 66 -1.60 12.00 8.47
C LEU A 66 -1.85 11.16 7.22
N ALA A 67 -2.74 11.60 6.34
CA ALA A 67 -3.06 10.88 5.13
C ALA A 67 -1.84 10.76 4.18
N MET A 68 -1.06 11.83 4.06
CA MET A 68 0.18 11.84 3.28
C MET A 68 1.23 10.88 3.85
N LEU A 69 1.45 10.86 5.17
CA LEU A 69 2.42 9.96 5.80
C LEU A 69 2.00 8.49 5.67
N MET A 70 0.70 8.21 5.79
CA MET A 70 0.14 6.88 5.52
C MET A 70 0.33 6.47 4.06
N PHE A 71 0.14 7.39 3.10
CA PHE A 71 0.39 7.11 1.68
C PHE A 71 1.88 6.84 1.41
N ALA A 72 2.75 7.71 1.89
CA ALA A 72 4.19 7.60 1.70
C ALA A 72 4.73 6.26 2.22
N SER A 73 4.28 5.80 3.38
CA SER A 73 4.72 4.52 3.95
C SER A 73 4.18 3.29 3.21
N ILE A 74 3.00 3.37 2.60
CA ILE A 74 2.52 2.35 1.65
C ILE A 74 3.40 2.33 0.40
N VAL A 75 3.67 3.51 -0.19
CA VAL A 75 4.53 3.64 -1.39
C VAL A 75 5.93 3.12 -1.12
N LEU A 76 6.51 3.40 0.06
CA LEU A 76 7.81 2.87 0.48
C LEU A 76 7.84 1.35 0.63
N SER A 77 6.69 0.68 0.75
CA SER A 77 6.59 -0.78 0.83
C SER A 77 6.56 -1.45 -0.55
N CYS A 78 6.14 -0.72 -1.61
CA CYS A 78 6.04 -1.24 -2.97
C CYS A 78 7.38 -1.72 -3.60
N PRO A 79 8.53 -1.06 -3.38
CA PRO A 79 9.82 -1.50 -3.92
C PRO A 79 10.19 -2.93 -3.55
N LEU A 80 9.80 -3.40 -2.36
CA LEU A 80 10.09 -4.78 -1.91
C LEU A 80 9.37 -5.81 -2.80
N GLY A 81 8.11 -5.55 -3.12
CA GLY A 81 7.34 -6.39 -4.05
C GLY A 81 7.87 -6.30 -5.49
N GLY A 82 8.22 -5.10 -5.95
CA GLY A 82 8.82 -4.88 -7.26
C GLY A 82 10.17 -5.59 -7.43
N TYR A 83 11.03 -5.50 -6.41
CA TYR A 83 12.33 -6.18 -6.38
C TYR A 83 12.17 -7.71 -6.41
N TYR A 84 11.25 -8.26 -5.63
CA TYR A 84 10.93 -9.70 -5.67
C TYR A 84 10.45 -10.13 -7.05
N TRP A 85 9.57 -9.35 -7.70
CA TRP A 85 9.06 -9.69 -9.04
C TRP A 85 10.17 -9.66 -10.12
N LEU A 86 11.02 -8.64 -10.09
CA LEU A 86 12.14 -8.49 -11.03
C LEU A 86 13.16 -9.64 -10.89
N THR A 87 13.43 -10.08 -9.66
CA THR A 87 14.38 -11.18 -9.39
C THR A 87 13.76 -12.56 -9.65
N ALA A 88 12.46 -12.75 -9.39
CA ALA A 88 11.75 -14.00 -9.66
C ALA A 88 11.58 -14.29 -11.16
N LYS A 89 11.52 -13.26 -12.01
CA LYS A 89 11.44 -13.38 -13.48
C LYS A 89 12.70 -14.03 -14.10
N HIS A 90 13.81 -14.13 -13.37
CA HIS A 90 15.05 -14.77 -13.83
C HIS A 90 15.09 -16.30 -13.61
N ARG A 91 14.05 -16.93 -13.03
CA ARG A 91 13.90 -18.40 -13.16
C ARG A 91 13.27 -18.72 -14.51
N SER A 92 14.14 -19.04 -15.47
CA SER A 92 13.77 -19.61 -16.77
C SER A 92 12.75 -20.74 -16.62
N ASN A 93 11.70 -20.68 -17.45
CA ASN A 93 10.70 -21.73 -17.56
C ASN A 93 11.40 -23.07 -17.91
N PRO A 94 11.35 -24.11 -17.06
CA PRO A 94 12.09 -25.35 -17.27
C PRO A 94 11.75 -26.04 -18.61
N LYS A 95 10.55 -25.79 -19.16
CA LYS A 95 10.16 -26.32 -20.48
C LYS A 95 11.02 -25.77 -21.62
N ILE A 96 11.31 -24.46 -21.62
CA ILE A 96 12.13 -23.81 -22.64
C ILE A 96 13.58 -24.31 -22.54
N GLN A 97 14.05 -24.62 -21.33
CA GLN A 97 15.37 -25.18 -21.11
C GLN A 97 15.49 -26.60 -21.68
N HIS A 98 14.48 -27.45 -21.46
CA HIS A 98 14.43 -28.79 -22.05
C HIS A 98 14.37 -28.76 -23.57
N GLU A 99 13.56 -27.90 -24.17
CA GLU A 99 13.41 -27.80 -25.64
C GLU A 99 14.72 -27.36 -26.31
N ASN A 100 15.40 -26.35 -25.76
CA ASN A 100 16.72 -25.92 -26.24
C ASN A 100 17.81 -26.99 -26.07
N LEU A 101 17.72 -27.82 -25.02
CA LEU A 101 18.63 -28.96 -24.84
C LEU A 101 18.37 -30.07 -25.86
N LEU A 102 17.12 -30.28 -26.27
CA LEU A 102 16.78 -31.27 -27.31
C LEU A 102 17.21 -30.79 -28.70
N GLU A 103 17.02 -29.52 -29.04
CA GLU A 103 17.51 -28.96 -30.33
C GLU A 103 19.03 -28.95 -30.40
N LYS A 104 19.72 -28.60 -29.31
CA LYS A 104 21.19 -28.58 -29.28
C LYS A 104 21.82 -29.98 -29.37
N ASN A 105 21.12 -31.01 -28.87
CA ASN A 105 21.58 -32.40 -28.93
C ASN A 105 20.91 -33.20 -30.06
N ALA A 106 20.13 -32.55 -30.93
CA ALA A 106 19.59 -33.20 -32.11
C ALA A 106 20.76 -33.54 -33.04
N PRO A 107 20.92 -34.81 -33.47
CA PRO A 107 21.95 -35.16 -34.42
C PRO A 107 21.70 -34.38 -35.72
N PHE A 108 22.73 -33.67 -36.19
CA PHE A 108 22.72 -32.93 -37.44
C PHE A 108 22.47 -33.93 -38.58
N ASN A 109 21.20 -34.04 -38.98
CA ASN A 109 20.80 -34.86 -40.12
C ASN A 109 21.13 -34.05 -41.39
N SER A 110 22.20 -34.48 -42.06
CA SER A 110 22.64 -34.05 -43.39
C SER A 110 21.63 -34.41 -44.48
#